data_AF-A0A3D4HKX8-F1
#
_entry.id   AF-A0A3D4HKX8-F1
#
_cell.length_a   1.000
_cell.length_b   1.000
_cell.length_c   1.000
_cell.angle_alpha   90.00
_cell.angle_beta   90.00
_cell.angle_gamma   90.00
#
_symmetry.space_group_name_H-M   'P 1'
#
loop_
_entity.id
_entity.type
_entity.pdbx_description
1 polymer ?
#
loop_
_entity_poly.entity_id
_entity_poly.type
_entity_poly.pdbx_seq_one_letter_code
_entity_poly.pdbx_strand_id
1 'polypeptide(L)'
;MKMKKENIAEIARQAEELLSPFCTCRGLVLHGISHLRRVAILSGRLSKAVGEDVESAVVMGFLHDSARKNDGNDIEHAHDSAILARELIERFFPHLDVDRICDAIEGHADGEVTKDPLTACLWDADRLELKRIGRTIDTELLSTKVAKRLARRRQHGLKVSEEVLQSRKPEGFLLVPQPGEGV
;
A
#
# COMPACT_ATOMS: atom_id res chain seq x y z
N MET A 1 1.04 28.01 18.66
CA MET A 1 0.68 26.58 18.88
C MET A 1 1.52 25.75 17.91
N LYS A 2 2.54 25.00 18.37
CA LYS A 2 3.36 24.15 17.48
C LYS A 2 2.52 22.92 17.15
N MET A 3 2.07 22.77 15.91
CA MET A 3 1.49 21.51 15.43
C MET A 3 2.52 20.41 15.68
N LYS A 4 2.18 19.41 16.50
CA LYS A 4 3.02 18.22 16.66
C LYS A 4 3.22 17.66 15.26
N LYS A 5 4.48 17.39 14.86
CA LYS A 5 4.72 16.68 13.60
C LYS A 5 4.00 15.33 13.68
N GLU A 6 2.95 15.16 12.90
CA GLU A 6 2.30 13.87 12.72
C GLU A 6 3.34 12.88 12.22
N ASN A 7 3.67 11.92 13.08
CA ASN A 7 4.55 10.84 12.73
C ASN A 7 3.70 9.72 12.14
N ILE A 8 3.54 9.72 10.81
CA ILE A 8 2.74 8.74 10.05
C ILE A 8 3.08 7.30 10.44
N ALA A 9 4.36 7.00 10.69
CA ALA A 9 4.78 5.65 11.09
C ALA A 9 4.28 5.27 12.47
N GLU A 10 4.21 6.24 13.40
CA GLU A 10 3.67 6.02 14.73
C GLU A 10 2.14 5.85 14.71
N ILE A 11 1.43 6.65 13.92
CA ILE A 11 -0.02 6.48 13.73
C ILE A 11 -0.31 5.10 13.14
N ALA A 12 0.45 4.67 12.12
CA ALA A 12 0.28 3.34 11.52
C ALA A 12 0.58 2.20 12.49
N ARG A 13 1.60 2.36 13.35
CA ARG A 13 1.91 1.37 14.41
C ARG A 13 0.77 1.25 15.42
N GLN A 14 0.22 2.38 15.86
CA GLN A 14 -0.89 2.42 16.80
C GLN A 14 -2.16 1.82 16.20
N ALA A 15 -2.49 2.18 14.95
CA ALA A 15 -3.61 1.61 14.21
C ALA A 15 -3.45 0.08 14.09
N GLU A 16 -2.26 -0.41 13.76
CA GLU A 16 -2.01 -1.84 13.67
C GLU A 16 -2.20 -2.58 14.99
N GLU A 17 -1.60 -2.08 16.08
CA GLU A 17 -1.72 -2.70 17.40
C GLU A 17 -3.18 -2.78 17.85
N LEU A 18 -3.96 -1.74 17.56
CA LEU A 18 -5.36 -1.65 17.95
C LEU A 18 -6.28 -2.47 17.06
N LEU A 19 -6.11 -2.42 15.73
CA LEU A 19 -7.06 -2.93 14.74
C LEU A 19 -6.75 -4.33 14.24
N SER A 20 -5.48 -4.75 14.24
CA SER A 20 -5.11 -6.07 13.73
C SER A 20 -5.84 -7.25 14.40
N PRO A 21 -6.28 -7.20 15.68
CA PRO A 21 -7.04 -8.30 16.30
C PRO A 21 -8.39 -8.59 15.62
N PHE A 22 -8.93 -7.62 14.88
CA PHE A 22 -10.22 -7.74 14.19
C PHE A 22 -10.07 -8.16 12.72
N CYS A 23 -8.86 -8.13 12.16
CA CYS A 23 -8.62 -8.40 10.75
C CYS A 23 -8.66 -9.91 10.45
N THR A 24 -9.52 -10.34 9.52
CA THR A 24 -9.55 -11.72 9.02
C THR A 24 -8.33 -12.02 8.13
N CYS A 25 -7.80 -11.00 7.46
CA CYS A 25 -6.66 -11.14 6.56
C CYS A 25 -5.32 -11.34 7.28
N ARG A 26 -5.28 -11.28 8.61
CA ARG A 26 -4.05 -11.20 9.43
C ARG A 26 -2.96 -12.20 9.03
N GLY A 27 -3.33 -13.44 8.70
CA GLY A 27 -2.42 -14.53 8.33
C GLY A 27 -2.12 -14.67 6.83
N LEU A 28 -2.71 -13.83 5.97
CA LEU A 28 -2.52 -13.91 4.53
C LEU A 28 -1.12 -13.45 4.12
N VAL A 29 -0.54 -14.11 3.12
CA VAL A 29 0.84 -13.87 2.68
C VAL A 29 0.91 -12.60 1.83
N LEU A 30 -0.03 -12.42 0.90
CA LEU A 30 -0.03 -11.28 0.00
C LEU A 30 -0.81 -10.09 0.54
N HIS A 31 -1.91 -10.33 1.26
CA HIS A 31 -2.84 -9.28 1.72
C HIS A 31 -2.96 -9.18 3.25
N GLY A 32 -2.05 -9.77 4.02
CA GLY A 32 -2.08 -9.68 5.49
C GLY A 32 -1.54 -8.36 6.05
N ILE A 33 -1.30 -8.32 7.36
CA ILE A 33 -0.93 -7.09 8.11
C ILE A 33 0.22 -6.30 7.47
N SER A 34 1.18 -7.01 6.86
CA SER A 34 2.31 -6.39 6.17
C SER A 34 1.87 -5.50 4.99
N HIS A 35 0.85 -5.92 4.24
CA HIS A 35 0.21 -5.13 3.16
C HIS A 35 -0.56 -3.95 3.73
N LEU A 36 -1.47 -4.19 4.68
CA LEU A 36 -2.25 -3.16 5.35
C LEU A 36 -1.36 -2.03 5.89
N ARG A 37 -0.28 -2.37 6.60
CA ARG A 37 0.68 -1.39 7.13
C ARG A 37 1.31 -0.52 6.03
N ARG A 38 1.72 -1.12 4.91
CA ARG A 38 2.35 -0.38 3.82
C ARG A 38 1.37 0.56 3.14
N VAL A 39 0.14 0.11 2.90
CA VAL A 39 -0.94 0.93 2.35
C VAL A 39 -1.30 2.07 3.31
N ALA A 40 -1.41 1.81 4.61
CA ALA A 40 -1.66 2.82 5.65
C ALA A 40 -0.59 3.93 5.65
N ILE A 41 0.70 3.55 5.69
CA ILE A 41 1.82 4.50 5.66
C ILE A 41 1.83 5.31 4.37
N LEU A 42 1.58 4.67 3.22
CA LEU A 42 1.60 5.34 1.94
C LEU A 42 0.41 6.29 1.77
N SER A 43 -0.78 5.88 2.22
CA SER A 43 -2.00 6.71 2.26
C SER A 43 -1.76 7.96 3.09
N GLY A 44 -1.22 7.82 4.31
CA GLY A 44 -0.88 8.98 5.17
C GLY A 44 0.18 9.92 4.56
N ARG A 45 1.12 9.39 3.76
CA ARG A 45 2.10 10.21 3.04
C ARG A 45 1.47 10.97 1.88
N LEU A 46 0.54 10.33 1.16
CA LEU A 46 -0.19 10.96 0.07
C LEU A 46 -1.14 12.03 0.60
N SER A 47 -1.90 11.76 1.66
CA SER A 47 -2.83 12.72 2.27
C SER A 47 -2.10 13.98 2.72
N LYS A 48 -0.97 13.83 3.41
CA LYS A 48 -0.09 14.95 3.78
C LYS A 48 0.38 15.78 2.58
N ALA A 49 0.63 15.13 1.44
CA ALA A 49 1.08 15.81 0.23
C ALA A 49 -0.04 16.55 -0.51
N VAL A 50 -1.29 16.12 -0.35
CA VAL A 50 -2.47 16.78 -0.95
C VAL A 50 -3.23 17.69 0.01
N GLY A 51 -2.85 17.72 1.29
CA GLY A 51 -3.47 18.57 2.31
C GLY A 51 -4.73 17.98 2.95
N GLU A 52 -4.84 16.65 2.98
CA GLU A 52 -5.94 15.91 3.61
C GLU A 52 -5.55 15.39 5.00
N ASP A 53 -6.57 14.93 5.75
CA ASP A 53 -6.40 14.38 7.09
C ASP A 53 -5.51 13.12 7.09
N VAL A 54 -4.44 13.15 7.89
CA VAL A 54 -3.45 12.08 7.92
C VAL A 54 -3.95 10.87 8.71
N GLU A 55 -4.69 11.08 9.79
CA GLU A 55 -5.19 9.99 10.61
C GLU A 55 -6.24 9.17 9.87
N SER A 56 -7.24 9.82 9.25
CA SER A 56 -8.24 9.20 8.38
C SER A 56 -7.58 8.36 7.29
N ALA A 57 -6.56 8.91 6.62
CA ALA A 57 -5.86 8.21 5.55
C ALA A 57 -5.08 6.98 6.04
N VAL A 58 -4.46 7.04 7.22
CA VAL A 58 -3.75 5.91 7.81
C VAL A 58 -4.74 4.83 8.26
N VAL A 59 -5.82 5.21 8.95
CA VAL A 59 -6.84 4.29 9.45
C VAL A 59 -7.55 3.59 8.30
N MET A 60 -8.02 4.32 7.29
CA MET A 60 -8.65 3.70 6.12
C MET A 60 -7.68 2.80 5.34
N GLY A 61 -6.42 3.23 5.19
CA GLY A 61 -5.38 2.43 4.54
C GLY A 61 -5.09 1.14 5.28
N PHE A 62 -5.21 1.13 6.60
CA PHE A 62 -5.06 -0.09 7.39
C PHE A 62 -6.30 -1.00 7.29
N LEU A 63 -7.49 -0.43 7.12
CA LEU A 63 -8.75 -1.17 7.15
C LEU A 63 -9.24 -1.67 5.77
N HIS A 64 -8.72 -1.16 4.65
CA HIS A 64 -9.28 -1.40 3.31
C HIS A 64 -9.44 -2.87 2.90
N ASP A 65 -8.52 -3.73 3.33
CA ASP A 65 -8.48 -5.17 3.04
C ASP A 65 -8.67 -6.00 4.33
N SER A 66 -9.13 -5.38 5.42
CA SER A 66 -9.16 -5.98 6.77
C SER A 66 -10.07 -7.20 6.89
N ALA A 67 -11.13 -7.26 6.07
CA ALA A 67 -12.08 -8.37 6.02
C ALA A 67 -11.80 -9.38 4.88
N ARG A 68 -10.66 -9.26 4.18
CA ARG A 68 -10.28 -10.22 3.14
C ARG A 68 -10.05 -11.61 3.71
N LYS A 69 -10.58 -12.63 3.03
CA LYS A 69 -10.58 -14.04 3.48
C LYS A 69 -9.51 -14.89 2.80
N ASN A 70 -9.01 -14.47 1.64
CA ASN A 70 -7.97 -15.20 0.90
C ASN A 70 -7.12 -14.29 -0.01
N ASP A 71 -5.95 -14.80 -0.44
CA ASP A 71 -5.01 -14.10 -1.32
C ASP A 71 -5.41 -14.11 -2.81
N GLY A 72 -6.52 -14.79 -3.15
CA GLY A 72 -7.04 -14.92 -4.51
C GLY A 72 -8.17 -13.93 -4.80
N ASN A 73 -9.18 -14.41 -5.53
CA ASN A 73 -10.31 -13.62 -5.96
C ASN A 73 -11.41 -13.61 -4.89
N ASP A 74 -11.22 -12.79 -3.86
CA ASP A 74 -12.26 -12.44 -2.89
C ASP A 74 -13.01 -11.21 -3.41
N ILE A 75 -14.20 -11.40 -3.99
CA ILE A 75 -14.93 -10.31 -4.66
C ILE A 75 -15.58 -9.37 -3.62
N GLU A 76 -16.00 -9.90 -2.48
CA GLU A 76 -16.74 -9.16 -1.45
C GLU A 76 -15.83 -8.41 -0.47
N HIS A 77 -14.50 -8.57 -0.55
CA HIS A 77 -13.57 -8.03 0.45
C HIS A 77 -13.71 -6.54 0.70
N ALA A 78 -14.01 -5.74 -0.33
CA ALA A 78 -14.14 -4.29 -0.19
C ALA A 78 -15.41 -3.92 0.61
N HIS A 79 -16.54 -4.55 0.27
CA HIS A 79 -17.80 -4.37 1.00
C HIS A 79 -17.71 -4.88 2.44
N ASP A 80 -17.19 -6.10 2.64
CA ASP A 80 -17.00 -6.69 3.96
C ASP A 80 -16.05 -5.83 4.83
N SER A 81 -15.00 -5.25 4.21
CA SER A 81 -14.05 -4.39 4.92
C SER A 81 -14.65 -3.03 5.26
N ALA A 82 -15.56 -2.49 4.45
CA ALA A 82 -16.27 -1.26 4.77
C ALA A 82 -17.22 -1.45 5.97
N ILE A 83 -17.95 -2.58 6.04
CA ILE A 83 -18.78 -2.93 7.19
C ILE A 83 -17.93 -3.04 8.45
N LEU A 84 -16.84 -3.80 8.40
CA LEU A 84 -15.93 -3.95 9.54
C LEU A 84 -15.30 -2.59 9.93
N ALA A 85 -14.93 -1.77 8.96
CA ALA A 85 -14.34 -0.47 9.21
C ALA A 85 -15.31 0.45 9.96
N ARG A 86 -16.61 0.47 9.60
CA ARG A 86 -17.62 1.26 10.30
C ARG A 86 -17.64 0.97 11.79
N GLU A 87 -17.78 -0.32 12.15
CA GLU A 87 -17.84 -0.75 13.55
C GLU A 87 -16.59 -0.34 14.35
N LEU A 88 -15.41 -0.46 13.73
CA LEU A 88 -14.14 -0.16 14.38
C LEU A 88 -13.87 1.35 14.48
N ILE A 89 -14.23 2.12 13.47
CA ILE A 89 -14.06 3.58 13.46
C ILE A 89 -15.00 4.22 14.48
N GLU A 90 -16.28 3.87 14.49
CA GLU A 90 -17.24 4.41 15.48
C GLU A 90 -16.81 4.09 16.91
N ARG A 91 -16.19 2.93 17.13
CA ARG A 91 -15.71 2.50 18.44
C ARG A 91 -14.41 3.18 18.88
N PHE A 92 -13.41 3.25 18.01
CA PHE A 92 -12.05 3.62 18.39
C PHE A 92 -11.61 4.99 17.88
N PHE A 93 -12.25 5.50 16.84
CA PHE A 93 -11.93 6.76 16.18
C PHE A 93 -13.21 7.60 15.91
N PRO A 94 -14.05 7.86 16.94
CA PRO A 94 -15.36 8.50 16.76
C PRO A 94 -15.28 9.96 16.25
N HIS A 95 -14.07 10.53 16.18
CA HIS A 95 -13.82 11.86 15.63
C HIS A 95 -13.56 11.86 14.12
N LEU A 96 -13.40 10.70 13.48
CA LEU A 96 -13.19 10.58 12.04
C LEU A 96 -14.53 10.54 11.29
N ASP A 97 -14.51 10.98 10.04
CA ASP A 97 -15.66 10.90 9.14
C ASP A 97 -15.84 9.44 8.66
N VAL A 98 -16.61 8.67 9.42
CA VAL A 98 -16.82 7.24 9.18
C VAL A 98 -17.47 6.98 7.82
N ASP A 99 -18.40 7.81 7.37
CA ASP A 99 -19.11 7.61 6.11
C ASP A 99 -18.17 7.80 4.93
N ARG A 100 -17.40 8.91 4.91
CA ARG A 100 -16.40 9.15 3.86
C ARG A 100 -15.33 8.04 3.80
N ILE A 101 -14.91 7.51 4.96
CA ILE A 101 -13.94 6.41 5.03
C ILE A 101 -14.54 5.10 4.51
N CYS A 102 -15.77 4.77 4.90
CA CYS A 102 -16.43 3.54 4.47
C CYS A 102 -16.67 3.55 2.95
N ASP A 103 -17.14 4.67 2.39
CA ASP A 103 -17.32 4.84 0.94
C ASP A 103 -15.99 4.65 0.19
N ALA A 104 -14.89 5.20 0.73
CA ALA A 104 -13.57 5.04 0.14
C ALA A 104 -13.09 3.58 0.16
N ILE A 105 -13.34 2.85 1.25
CA ILE A 105 -12.99 1.43 1.38
C ILE A 105 -13.85 0.58 0.44
N GLU A 106 -15.16 0.82 0.37
CA GLU A 106 -16.07 0.02 -0.46
C GLU A 106 -15.69 0.09 -1.94
N GLY A 107 -15.32 1.28 -2.45
CA GLY A 107 -14.98 1.46 -3.87
C GLY A 107 -13.52 1.18 -4.26
N HIS A 108 -12.63 0.77 -3.34
CA HIS A 108 -11.20 0.72 -3.63
C HIS A 108 -10.79 -0.29 -4.71
N ALA A 109 -11.59 -1.35 -4.87
CA ALA A 109 -11.33 -2.46 -5.78
C ALA A 109 -12.03 -2.32 -7.16
N ASP A 110 -12.82 -1.27 -7.38
CA ASP A 110 -13.68 -1.13 -8.58
C ASP A 110 -12.92 -0.74 -9.86
N GLY A 111 -11.63 -0.38 -9.73
CA GLY A 111 -10.82 0.02 -10.87
C GLY A 111 -11.13 1.42 -11.41
N GLU A 112 -11.74 2.30 -10.59
CA GLU A 112 -12.07 3.67 -10.97
C GLU A 112 -11.06 4.71 -10.46
N VAL A 113 -11.14 5.94 -10.94
CA VAL A 113 -10.45 7.12 -10.35
C VAL A 113 -11.45 8.03 -9.68
N THR A 114 -11.00 8.82 -8.71
CA THR A 114 -11.87 9.70 -7.93
C THR A 114 -11.37 11.15 -7.91
N LYS A 115 -12.29 12.07 -7.67
CA LYS A 115 -12.00 13.49 -7.40
C LYS A 115 -11.92 13.80 -5.91
N ASP A 116 -12.40 12.90 -5.04
CA ASP A 116 -12.27 13.06 -3.59
C ASP A 116 -10.81 12.84 -3.17
N PRO A 117 -10.11 13.85 -2.61
CA PRO A 117 -8.67 13.74 -2.43
C PRO A 117 -8.27 12.73 -1.34
N LEU A 118 -9.11 12.51 -0.31
CA LEU A 118 -8.84 11.51 0.72
C LEU A 118 -9.00 10.09 0.13
N THR A 119 -10.11 9.80 -0.52
CA THR A 119 -10.36 8.52 -1.22
C THR A 119 -9.25 8.23 -2.22
N ALA A 120 -8.84 9.23 -2.99
CA ALA A 120 -7.73 9.13 -3.93
C ALA A 120 -6.43 8.65 -3.26
N CYS A 121 -6.18 9.06 -2.01
CA CYS A 121 -4.97 8.65 -1.28
C CYS A 121 -4.99 7.15 -0.92
N LEU A 122 -6.14 6.59 -0.56
CA LEU A 122 -6.28 5.14 -0.33
C LEU A 122 -6.08 4.37 -1.63
N TRP A 123 -6.85 4.72 -2.67
CA TRP A 123 -6.85 3.98 -3.94
C TRP A 123 -5.48 4.03 -4.61
N ASP A 124 -4.83 5.19 -4.61
CA ASP A 124 -3.49 5.35 -5.15
C ASP A 124 -2.46 4.54 -4.35
N ALA A 125 -2.55 4.54 -3.02
CA ALA A 125 -1.61 3.82 -2.17
C ALA A 125 -1.68 2.31 -2.39
N ASP A 126 -2.88 1.73 -2.45
CA ASP A 126 -3.07 0.30 -2.70
C ASP A 126 -2.56 -0.10 -4.10
N ARG A 127 -2.92 0.66 -5.13
CA ARG A 127 -2.45 0.41 -6.52
C ARG A 127 -0.94 0.56 -6.66
N LEU A 128 -0.32 1.49 -5.94
CA LEU A 128 1.14 1.63 -5.90
C LEU A 128 1.82 0.43 -5.21
N GLU A 129 1.16 -0.20 -4.25
CA GLU A 129 1.65 -1.39 -3.54
C GLU A 129 1.55 -2.67 -4.36
N LEU A 130 0.72 -2.73 -5.42
CA LEU A 130 0.69 -3.86 -6.36
C LEU A 130 2.06 -4.19 -6.97
N LYS A 131 2.98 -3.22 -7.03
CA LYS A 131 4.35 -3.43 -7.50
C LYS A 131 5.11 -4.48 -6.68
N ARG A 132 4.80 -4.59 -5.38
CA ARG A 132 5.40 -5.57 -4.47
C ARG A 132 5.17 -7.02 -4.91
N ILE A 133 4.04 -7.29 -5.56
CA ILE A 133 3.68 -8.62 -6.07
C ILE A 133 3.97 -8.77 -7.57
N GLY A 134 4.83 -7.91 -8.12
CA GLY A 134 5.26 -7.98 -9.53
C GLY A 134 4.28 -7.37 -10.53
N ARG A 135 3.16 -6.79 -10.10
CA ARG A 135 2.22 -6.14 -11.03
C ARG A 135 2.74 -4.78 -11.48
N THR A 136 2.44 -4.44 -12.74
CA THR A 136 2.71 -3.11 -13.28
C THR A 136 1.69 -2.12 -12.73
N ILE A 137 2.16 -0.97 -12.26
CA ILE A 137 1.28 0.13 -11.83
C ILE A 137 0.72 0.78 -13.09
N ASP A 138 -0.60 0.75 -13.26
CA ASP A 138 -1.30 1.53 -14.27
C ASP A 138 -1.45 2.98 -13.80
N THR A 139 -0.83 3.92 -14.52
CA THR A 139 -0.86 5.34 -14.15
C THR A 139 -2.17 6.04 -14.47
N GLU A 140 -3.01 5.44 -15.34
CA GLU A 140 -4.33 5.97 -15.66
C GLU A 140 -5.33 5.68 -14.54
N LEU A 141 -5.07 4.63 -13.75
CA LEU A 141 -5.79 4.31 -12.52
C LEU A 141 -5.23 5.02 -11.28
N LEU A 142 -4.44 6.09 -11.43
CA LEU A 142 -4.03 6.92 -10.30
C LEU A 142 -4.77 8.25 -10.35
N SER A 143 -5.26 8.71 -9.21
CA SER A 143 -6.05 9.93 -9.07
C SER A 143 -5.17 11.15 -8.82
N THR A 144 -4.19 11.04 -7.91
CA THR A 144 -3.34 12.19 -7.51
C THR A 144 -2.13 12.39 -8.41
N LYS A 145 -1.76 13.66 -8.63
CA LYS A 145 -0.51 14.02 -9.33
C LYS A 145 0.72 13.48 -8.61
N VAL A 146 0.69 13.41 -7.28
CA VAL A 146 1.79 12.92 -6.44
C VAL A 146 1.99 11.42 -6.67
N ALA A 147 0.93 10.61 -6.67
CA ALA A 147 1.01 9.19 -6.95
C ALA A 147 1.49 8.92 -8.38
N LYS A 148 0.96 9.64 -9.39
CA LYS A 148 1.43 9.52 -10.79
C LYS A 148 2.94 9.78 -10.91
N ARG A 149 3.45 10.81 -10.23
CA ARG A 149 4.89 11.11 -10.20
C ARG A 149 5.68 10.00 -9.51
N LEU A 150 5.17 9.45 -8.41
CA LEU A 150 5.81 8.36 -7.67
C LEU A 150 5.87 7.07 -8.50
N ALA A 151 4.77 6.70 -9.17
CA ALA A 151 4.69 5.56 -10.07
C ALA A 151 5.72 5.65 -11.19
N ARG A 152 5.79 6.80 -11.90
CA ARG A 152 6.78 7.05 -12.95
C ARG A 152 8.21 6.87 -12.43
N ARG A 153 8.53 7.40 -11.24
CA ARG A 153 9.86 7.22 -10.62
C ARG A 153 10.18 5.77 -10.31
N ARG A 154 9.24 5.01 -9.74
CA ARG A 154 9.41 3.57 -9.45
C ARG A 154 9.66 2.76 -10.73
N GLN A 155 8.99 3.08 -11.82
CA GLN A 155 9.19 2.44 -13.12
C GLN A 155 10.53 2.80 -13.77
N HIS A 156 10.97 4.05 -13.67
CA HIS A 156 12.27 4.48 -14.24
C HIS A 156 13.46 3.92 -13.46
N GLY A 157 13.40 3.86 -12.12
CA GLY A 157 14.47 3.28 -11.31
C GLY A 157 14.76 1.81 -11.63
N LEU A 158 13.72 1.07 -12.02
CA LEU A 158 13.86 -0.33 -12.45
C LEU A 158 14.57 -0.47 -13.80
N LYS A 159 14.20 0.34 -14.78
CA LYS A 159 14.87 0.35 -16.10
C LYS A 159 16.37 0.60 -15.94
N VAL A 160 16.74 1.60 -15.13
CA VAL A 160 18.16 1.89 -14.85
C VAL A 160 18.85 0.70 -14.16
N SER A 161 18.20 0.04 -13.19
CA SER A 161 18.81 -1.13 -12.53
C SER A 161 18.97 -2.34 -13.47
N GLU A 162 18.01 -2.59 -14.36
CA GLU A 162 18.10 -3.66 -15.38
C GLU A 162 19.18 -3.35 -16.41
N GLU A 163 19.28 -2.11 -16.90
CA GLU A 163 20.33 -1.65 -17.79
C GLU A 163 21.73 -1.79 -17.16
N VAL A 164 21.87 -1.41 -15.87
CA VAL A 164 23.14 -1.57 -15.12
C VAL A 164 23.49 -3.05 -14.90
N LEU A 165 22.51 -3.92 -14.65
CA LEU A 165 22.74 -5.36 -14.51
C LEU A 165 23.14 -5.99 -15.87
N GLN A 166 22.51 -5.57 -16.96
CA GLN A 166 22.83 -6.03 -18.31
C GLN A 166 24.19 -5.50 -18.81
N SER A 167 24.60 -4.29 -18.39
CA SER A 167 25.92 -3.74 -18.71
C SER A 167 27.05 -4.36 -17.88
N ARG A 168 26.73 -5.05 -16.78
CA ARG A 168 27.67 -5.83 -15.96
C ARG A 168 27.74 -7.29 -16.43
N LYS A 169 27.95 -7.53 -17.74
CA LYS A 169 28.42 -8.85 -18.18
C LYS A 169 29.74 -9.16 -17.47
N PRO A 170 29.98 -10.39 -16.99
CA PRO A 170 31.25 -10.72 -16.38
C PRO A 170 32.32 -10.73 -17.47
N GLU A 171 33.14 -9.69 -17.52
CA GLU A 171 34.43 -9.80 -18.19
C GLU A 171 35.31 -10.71 -17.33
N GLY A 172 35.63 -11.88 -17.88
CA GLY A 172 36.61 -12.80 -17.32
C GLY A 172 36.05 -13.81 -16.33
N PHE A 173 35.39 -14.86 -16.81
CA PHE A 173 35.45 -16.15 -16.13
C PHE A 173 36.89 -16.67 -16.30
N LEU A 174 37.76 -16.34 -15.35
CA LEU A 174 39.07 -16.98 -15.25
C LEU A 174 38.78 -18.46 -14.95
N LEU A 175 38.96 -19.33 -15.93
CA LEU A 175 38.93 -20.78 -15.76
C LEU A 175 39.93 -21.15 -14.65
N VAL A 176 39.41 -21.46 -13.46
CA VAL A 176 40.21 -22.08 -12.41
C VAL A 176 40.46 -23.53 -12.85
N PRO A 177 41.71 -23.96 -13.07
CA PRO A 177 41.98 -25.36 -13.40
C PRO A 177 41.62 -26.25 -12.20
N GLN A 178 40.92 -27.34 -12.47
CA GLN A 178 40.59 -28.36 -11.47
C GLN A 178 41.86 -29.10 -11.05
N PRO A 179 42.12 -29.29 -9.75
CA PRO A 179 43.26 -30.08 -9.30
C PRO A 179 42.91 -31.56 -9.41
N GLY A 180 43.57 -32.31 -10.29
CA GLY A 180 43.39 -33.77 -10.31
C GLY A 180 43.81 -34.58 -11.53
N GLU A 181 44.56 -34.06 -12.50
CA GLU A 181 45.15 -34.93 -13.54
C GLU A 181 46.61 -34.57 -13.77
N GLY A 182 47.49 -35.48 -13.38
CA GLY A 182 48.92 -35.34 -13.56
C GLY A 182 49.72 -36.49 -12.93
N VAL A 183 49.81 -37.59 -13.69
CA VAL A 183 50.89 -38.60 -13.79
C VAL A 183 51.19 -39.48 -12.58
#